data_AF-A0A4U9HLI0-F1
#
_entry.id   AF-A0A4U9HLI0-F1
#
_cell.length_a   1.000
_cell.length_b   1.000
_cell.length_c   1.000
_cell.angle_alpha   90.00
_cell.angle_beta   90.00
_cell.angle_gamma   90.00
#
_symmetry.space_group_name_H-M   'P 1'
#
loop_
_entity.id
_entity.type
_entity.pdbx_description
1 polymer ?
#
loop_
_entity_poly.entity_id
_entity_poly.type
_entity_poly.pdbx_seq_one_letter_code
_entity_poly.pdbx_strand_id
1 'polypeptide(L)'
;MKFHFRCEQGIENLMDDQAEAIIAKDRESSQRDLFEAIERGDFPRWKLQVQIMPEHEASQTPYNPFDLTKVWPHADYPLIDVGFFELNRNPDNYFSEVEQVAMNPANVVPGIGFSPDKMLQGRLFSYGDAHRYRLGVNHHQIPVNGAKCPFHNYHRDGAMRVDGNSGNGATYEPNSFGLYQEQPDFSEPPLSIEGAADHWNHREDDDYYSQPRALFELLSAEEHQRMFTRIAGELSQVPEAIQRRQVELFTRVHPDYGAGVAKALGLN
;
A
#
# COMPACT_ATOMS: atom_id res chain seq x y z
N MET A 1 0.70 -8.39 -11.58
CA MET A 1 2.01 -8.35 -10.91
C MET A 1 1.83 -7.92 -9.45
N LYS A 2 2.65 -8.43 -8.53
CA LYS A 2 2.73 -7.95 -7.12
C LYS A 2 4.15 -7.47 -6.85
N PHE A 3 4.32 -6.31 -6.22
CA PHE A 3 5.63 -5.75 -5.84
C PHE A 3 5.96 -6.09 -4.40
N HIS A 4 7.21 -6.47 -4.14
CA HIS A 4 7.74 -6.83 -2.83
C HIS A 4 9.03 -6.04 -2.57
N PHE A 5 9.09 -5.34 -1.43
CA PHE A 5 10.28 -4.62 -0.98
C PHE A 5 10.82 -5.31 0.28
N ARG A 6 11.87 -6.13 0.13
CA ARG A 6 12.43 -6.89 1.25
C ARG A 6 13.55 -6.12 1.93
N CYS A 7 13.38 -5.84 3.22
CA CYS A 7 14.36 -5.20 4.09
C CYS A 7 15.67 -6.02 4.10
N GLU A 8 16.80 -5.39 3.79
CA GLU A 8 18.11 -6.06 3.79
C GLU A 8 18.79 -6.08 5.19
N GLN A 9 18.23 -5.35 6.15
CA GLN A 9 18.68 -5.24 7.53
C GLN A 9 18.11 -6.35 8.42
N GLY A 10 17.15 -7.12 7.89
CA GLY A 10 16.39 -8.09 8.66
C GLY A 10 15.05 -7.54 9.14
N ILE A 11 14.28 -8.41 9.80
CA ILE A 11 13.01 -8.07 10.43
C ILE A 11 13.23 -8.09 11.94
N GLU A 12 13.12 -6.93 12.56
CA GLU A 12 13.15 -6.75 14.01
C GLU A 12 11.82 -6.12 14.45
N ASN A 13 11.33 -6.54 15.62
CA ASN A 13 10.04 -6.11 16.17
C ASN A 13 10.20 -5.74 17.64
N LEU A 14 9.34 -4.84 18.12
CA LEU A 14 9.24 -4.48 19.52
C LEU A 14 8.08 -5.24 20.18
N MET A 15 8.33 -5.77 21.37
CA MET A 15 7.26 -6.21 22.27
C MET A 15 6.53 -5.00 22.86
N ASP A 16 5.31 -5.20 23.35
CA ASP A 16 4.47 -4.09 23.86
C ASP A 16 5.16 -3.29 24.96
N ASP A 17 5.82 -3.95 25.93
CA ASP A 17 6.54 -3.30 27.03
C ASP A 17 7.75 -2.48 26.54
N GLN A 18 8.46 -3.00 25.53
CA GLN A 18 9.57 -2.29 24.88
C GLN A 18 9.04 -1.06 24.12
N ALA A 19 7.96 -1.22 23.36
CA ALA A 19 7.33 -0.13 22.62
C ALA A 19 6.80 0.96 23.56
N GLU A 20 6.10 0.60 24.64
CA GLU A 20 5.63 1.54 25.66
C GLU A 20 6.79 2.31 26.31
N ALA A 21 7.87 1.62 26.67
CA ALA A 21 9.04 2.24 27.27
C ALA A 21 9.75 3.22 26.31
N ILE A 22 9.78 2.91 25.01
CA ILE A 22 10.29 3.79 23.97
C ILE A 22 9.37 4.99 23.82
N ILE A 23 8.06 4.78 23.63
CA ILE A 23 7.06 5.86 23.47
C ILE A 23 7.09 6.80 24.67
N ALA A 24 7.24 6.30 25.90
CA ALA A 24 7.32 7.14 27.09
C ALA A 24 8.51 8.13 27.03
N LYS A 25 9.59 7.77 26.34
CA LYS A 25 10.81 8.60 26.24
C LYS A 25 10.87 9.41 24.96
N ASP A 26 10.50 8.82 23.83
CA ASP A 26 10.63 9.41 22.51
C ASP A 26 9.47 8.99 21.58
N ARG A 27 8.57 9.94 21.30
CA ARG A 27 7.45 9.74 20.36
C ARG A 27 7.92 9.73 18.91
N GLU A 28 9.13 10.22 18.65
CA GLU A 28 9.71 10.37 17.32
C GLU A 28 10.77 9.29 17.06
N SER A 29 10.73 8.17 17.80
CA SER A 29 11.78 7.15 17.80
C SER A 29 12.12 6.63 16.39
N SER A 30 11.15 6.30 15.55
CA SER A 30 11.41 5.88 14.16
C SER A 30 11.93 7.01 13.27
N GLN A 31 11.46 8.25 13.48
CA GLN A 31 11.96 9.42 12.75
C GLN A 31 13.44 9.67 13.11
N ARG A 32 13.78 9.61 14.41
CA ARG A 32 15.15 9.72 14.89
C ARG A 32 16.03 8.61 14.33
N ASP A 33 15.58 7.35 14.42
CA ASP A 33 16.33 6.20 13.95
C ASP A 33 16.72 6.32 12.47
N LEU A 34 15.73 6.58 11.60
CA LEU A 34 15.97 6.76 10.17
C LEU A 34 16.86 7.97 9.88
N PHE A 35 16.60 9.10 10.52
CA PHE A 35 17.38 10.33 10.30
C PHE A 35 18.84 10.13 10.71
N GLU A 36 19.09 9.62 11.92
CA GLU A 36 20.43 9.37 12.44
C GLU A 36 21.15 8.27 11.66
N ALA A 37 20.43 7.28 11.10
CA ALA A 37 21.00 6.24 10.23
C ALA A 37 21.59 6.84 8.97
N ILE A 38 20.83 7.73 8.34
CA ILE A 38 21.29 8.43 7.14
C ILE A 38 22.45 9.39 7.48
N GLU A 39 22.38 10.14 8.58
CA GLU A 39 23.47 11.06 8.99
C GLU A 39 24.79 10.33 9.25
N ARG A 40 24.75 9.11 9.79
CA ARG A 40 25.96 8.30 10.06
C ARG A 40 26.44 7.46 8.87
N GLY A 41 25.81 7.59 7.70
CA GLY A 41 26.16 6.84 6.48
C GLY A 41 25.70 5.38 6.48
N ASP A 42 24.83 5.01 7.41
CA ASP A 42 24.23 3.67 7.54
C ASP A 42 22.93 3.61 6.72
N PHE A 43 23.08 3.65 5.40
CA PHE A 43 21.97 3.81 4.47
C PHE A 43 21.08 2.57 4.39
N PRO A 44 19.81 2.65 4.80
CA PRO A 44 18.94 1.50 4.76
C PRO A 44 18.55 1.12 3.32
N ARG A 45 18.48 -0.20 3.04
CA ARG A 45 18.21 -0.75 1.70
C ARG A 45 17.06 -1.75 1.66
N TRP A 46 16.39 -1.79 0.52
CA TRP A 46 15.37 -2.78 0.22
C TRP A 46 15.59 -3.40 -1.15
N LYS A 47 15.54 -4.72 -1.21
CA LYS A 47 15.53 -5.49 -2.45
C LYS A 47 14.13 -5.47 -3.06
N LEU A 48 14.01 -4.99 -4.29
CA LEU A 48 12.78 -5.03 -5.08
C LEU A 48 12.67 -6.38 -5.79
N GLN A 49 11.59 -7.09 -5.50
CA GLN A 49 11.20 -8.33 -6.16
C GLN A 49 9.76 -8.23 -6.66
N VAL A 50 9.41 -9.03 -7.67
CA VAL A 50 8.05 -9.06 -8.22
C VAL A 50 7.54 -10.49 -8.39
N GLN A 51 6.23 -10.67 -8.26
CA GLN A 51 5.53 -11.85 -8.77
C GLN A 51 4.83 -11.49 -10.07
N ILE A 52 4.99 -12.32 -11.10
CA ILE A 52 4.40 -12.12 -12.42
C ILE A 52 3.42 -13.26 -12.69
N MET A 53 2.15 -12.89 -12.94
CA MET A 53 1.07 -13.79 -13.33
C MET A 53 0.67 -13.40 -14.76
N PRO A 54 0.77 -14.30 -15.74
CA PRO A 54 0.19 -14.11 -17.06
C PRO A 54 -1.31 -13.83 -16.96
N GLU A 55 -1.83 -12.91 -17.78
CA GLU A 55 -3.23 -12.46 -17.72
C GLU A 55 -4.24 -13.62 -17.77
N HIS A 56 -4.01 -14.59 -18.66
CA HIS A 56 -4.90 -15.74 -18.85
C HIS A 56 -4.94 -16.70 -17.65
N GLU A 57 -3.99 -16.62 -16.71
CA GLU A 57 -3.98 -17.43 -15.50
C GLU A 57 -4.84 -16.83 -14.38
N ALA A 58 -5.22 -15.54 -14.47
CA ALA A 58 -6.02 -14.87 -13.45
C ALA A 58 -7.42 -15.50 -13.26
N SER A 59 -7.96 -16.16 -14.29
CA SER A 59 -9.23 -16.90 -14.23
C SER A 59 -9.07 -18.37 -13.83
N GLN A 60 -7.83 -18.83 -13.63
CA GLN A 60 -7.49 -20.23 -13.36
C GLN A 60 -7.02 -20.46 -11.91
N THR A 61 -6.73 -19.39 -11.16
CA THR A 61 -6.30 -19.50 -9.77
C THR A 61 -7.44 -19.96 -8.86
N PRO A 62 -7.17 -20.75 -7.80
CA PRO A 62 -8.19 -21.20 -6.85
C PRO A 62 -8.63 -20.10 -5.87
N TYR A 63 -7.98 -18.94 -5.91
CA TYR A 63 -8.27 -17.74 -5.14
C TYR A 63 -8.55 -16.58 -6.10
N ASN A 64 -9.31 -15.59 -5.64
CA ASN A 64 -9.44 -14.33 -6.37
C ASN A 64 -8.10 -13.58 -6.39
N PRO A 65 -7.43 -13.41 -7.55
CA PRO A 65 -6.11 -12.79 -7.62
C PRO A 65 -6.13 -11.28 -7.38
N PHE A 66 -7.33 -10.67 -7.38
CA PHE A 66 -7.57 -9.24 -7.17
C PHE A 66 -8.17 -8.92 -5.80
N ASP A 67 -8.31 -9.91 -4.92
CA ASP A 67 -8.71 -9.70 -3.53
C ASP A 67 -7.51 -9.22 -2.71
N LEU A 68 -7.58 -7.99 -2.20
CA LEU A 68 -6.53 -7.39 -1.38
C LEU A 68 -6.28 -8.15 -0.07
N THR A 69 -7.23 -8.95 0.41
CA THR A 69 -7.07 -9.78 1.62
C THR A 69 -6.28 -11.07 1.36
N LYS A 70 -5.96 -11.37 0.10
CA LYS A 70 -5.27 -12.59 -0.32
C LYS A 70 -3.88 -12.29 -0.91
N VAL A 71 -2.91 -13.12 -0.56
CA VAL A 71 -1.60 -13.19 -1.21
C VAL A 71 -1.62 -14.21 -2.34
N TRP A 72 -0.72 -14.04 -3.31
CA TRP A 72 -0.39 -15.09 -4.26
C TRP A 72 0.70 -15.97 -3.64
N PRO A 73 0.45 -17.26 -3.38
CA PRO A 73 1.46 -18.15 -2.82
C PRO A 73 2.76 -18.07 -3.63
N HIS A 74 3.90 -17.91 -2.94
CA HIS A 74 5.21 -17.84 -3.60
C HIS A 74 5.57 -19.15 -4.32
N ALA A 75 4.93 -20.27 -3.98
CA ALA A 75 5.08 -21.54 -4.70
C ALA A 75 4.44 -21.50 -6.09
N ASP A 76 3.32 -20.80 -6.25
CA ASP A 76 2.61 -20.65 -7.53
C ASP A 76 3.33 -19.63 -8.40
N TYR A 77 3.67 -18.48 -7.80
CA TYR A 77 4.34 -17.37 -8.47
C TYR A 77 5.59 -16.97 -7.67
N PRO A 78 6.77 -17.52 -7.99
CA PRO A 78 8.01 -17.20 -7.31
C PRO A 78 8.39 -15.73 -7.39
N LEU A 79 9.15 -15.27 -6.40
CA LEU A 79 9.72 -13.92 -6.41
C LEU A 79 10.84 -13.82 -7.46
N ILE A 80 10.74 -12.80 -8.30
CA ILE A 80 11.74 -12.48 -9.34
C ILE A 80 12.46 -11.21 -8.92
N ASP A 81 13.79 -11.27 -8.87
CA ASP A 81 14.64 -10.12 -8.53
C ASP A 81 14.61 -9.06 -9.64
N VAL A 82 14.45 -7.78 -9.25
CA VAL A 82 14.46 -6.64 -10.18
C VAL A 82 15.62 -5.70 -9.90
N GLY A 83 15.82 -5.35 -8.63
CA GLY A 83 16.85 -4.39 -8.23
C GLY A 83 16.78 -4.07 -6.74
N PHE A 84 17.27 -2.91 -6.34
CA PHE A 84 17.19 -2.42 -4.97
C PHE A 84 17.09 -0.89 -4.96
N PHE A 85 16.67 -0.34 -3.83
CA PHE A 85 16.85 1.08 -3.54
C PHE A 85 17.46 1.25 -2.15
N GLU A 86 18.12 2.38 -1.95
CA GLU A 86 18.65 2.81 -0.66
C GLU A 86 18.12 4.20 -0.32
N LEU A 87 17.95 4.49 0.98
CA LEU A 87 17.67 5.85 1.44
C LEU A 87 18.99 6.44 1.95
N ASN A 88 19.52 7.41 1.21
CA ASN A 88 20.88 7.91 1.42
C ASN A 88 20.97 9.43 1.61
N ARG A 89 19.84 10.11 1.78
CA ARG A 89 19.77 11.55 1.99
C ARG A 89 18.56 11.93 2.83
N ASN A 90 18.80 12.70 3.89
CA ASN A 90 17.75 13.34 4.66
C ASN A 90 17.15 14.54 3.90
N PRO A 91 15.87 14.87 4.10
CA PRO A 91 15.30 16.10 3.54
C PRO A 91 15.98 17.33 4.17
N ASP A 92 16.20 18.38 3.38
CA ASP A 92 16.78 19.64 3.88
C ASP A 92 15.73 20.38 4.74
N ASN A 93 14.46 20.22 4.40
CA ASN A 93 13.34 20.74 5.19
C ASN A 93 12.17 19.75 5.22
N TYR A 94 11.82 19.31 6.43
CA TYR A 94 10.74 18.32 6.65
C TYR A 94 9.40 18.78 6.09
N PHE A 95 9.02 20.04 6.31
CA PHE A 95 7.70 20.51 5.87
C PHE A 95 7.60 20.56 4.33
N SER A 96 8.64 21.02 3.63
CA SER A 96 8.61 21.12 2.16
C SER A 96 8.79 19.79 1.44
N GLU A 97 9.53 18.84 2.02
CA GLU A 97 9.88 17.58 1.34
C GLU A 97 9.14 16.36 1.89
N VAL A 98 8.67 16.38 3.13
CA VAL A 98 7.95 15.24 3.74
C VAL A 98 6.48 15.56 3.91
N GLU A 99 6.13 16.62 4.64
CA GLU A 99 4.72 16.93 4.92
C GLU A 99 3.92 17.27 3.64
N GLN A 100 4.59 17.92 2.67
CA GLN A 100 3.99 18.31 1.39
C GLN A 100 4.13 17.27 0.28
N VAL A 101 4.70 16.08 0.55
CA VAL A 101 4.76 15.03 -0.46
C VAL A 101 3.37 14.49 -0.79
N ALA A 102 3.16 14.14 -2.06
CA ALA A 102 1.89 13.66 -2.59
C ALA A 102 2.10 12.39 -3.42
N MET A 103 1.78 11.23 -2.85
CA MET A 103 1.90 9.92 -3.51
C MET A 103 0.54 9.45 -4.00
N ASN A 104 0.29 9.45 -5.31
CA ASN A 104 -0.99 9.04 -5.89
C ASN A 104 -0.83 7.72 -6.67
N PRO A 105 -1.55 6.64 -6.33
CA PRO A 105 -1.52 5.39 -7.10
C PRO A 105 -1.83 5.55 -8.58
N ALA A 106 -2.63 6.55 -8.97
CA ALA A 106 -2.92 6.82 -10.39
C ALA A 106 -1.72 7.39 -11.18
N ASN A 107 -0.63 7.80 -10.52
CA ASN A 107 0.59 8.28 -11.16
C ASN A 107 1.46 7.09 -11.59
N VAL A 108 1.01 6.38 -12.63
CA VAL A 108 1.77 5.30 -13.28
C VAL A 108 2.61 5.81 -14.45
N VAL A 109 3.45 4.94 -14.99
CA VAL A 109 4.30 5.18 -16.16
C VAL A 109 4.04 4.08 -17.21
N PRO A 110 4.29 4.35 -18.51
CA PRO A 110 4.12 3.33 -19.55
C PRO A 110 4.82 2.01 -19.18
N GLY A 111 4.08 0.90 -19.28
CA GLY A 111 4.52 -0.44 -18.87
C GLY A 111 4.04 -0.88 -17.49
N ILE A 112 3.48 0.02 -16.68
CA ILE A 112 2.81 -0.31 -15.40
C ILE A 112 1.38 0.21 -15.48
N GLY A 113 0.41 -0.71 -15.49
CA GLY A 113 -1.03 -0.40 -15.46
C GLY A 113 -1.69 -0.80 -14.15
N PHE A 114 -3.02 -0.78 -14.14
CA PHE A 114 -3.84 -1.14 -12.97
C PHE A 114 -4.45 -2.54 -13.08
N SER A 115 -5.11 -2.97 -12.01
CA SER A 115 -5.90 -4.21 -11.97
C SER A 115 -7.32 -3.93 -11.51
N PRO A 116 -8.28 -4.85 -11.74
CA PRO A 116 -9.67 -4.69 -11.28
C PRO A 116 -9.87 -4.92 -9.77
N ASP A 117 -8.80 -4.92 -8.95
CA ASP A 117 -8.92 -4.89 -7.48
C ASP A 117 -9.76 -3.67 -7.04
N LYS A 118 -10.91 -3.95 -6.43
CA LYS A 118 -11.90 -2.94 -6.03
C LYS A 118 -11.31 -1.89 -5.07
N MET A 119 -10.37 -2.29 -4.20
CA MET A 119 -9.71 -1.36 -3.29
C MET A 119 -8.73 -0.46 -4.04
N LEU A 120 -7.98 -1.01 -5.01
CA LEU A 120 -7.11 -0.19 -5.87
C LEU A 120 -7.93 0.82 -6.68
N GLN A 121 -9.04 0.39 -7.28
CA GLN A 121 -9.91 1.23 -8.11
C GLN A 121 -10.40 2.47 -7.33
N GLY A 122 -10.81 2.31 -6.06
CA GLY A 122 -11.18 3.44 -5.21
C GLY A 122 -10.03 4.42 -4.95
N ARG A 123 -8.80 3.91 -4.84
CA ARG A 123 -7.59 4.71 -4.58
C ARG A 123 -7.14 5.52 -5.80
N LEU A 124 -7.47 5.09 -7.02
CA LEU A 124 -7.13 5.83 -8.25
C LEU A 124 -7.77 7.22 -8.28
N PHE A 125 -8.94 7.36 -7.65
CA PHE A 125 -9.61 8.65 -7.48
C PHE A 125 -9.18 9.36 -6.19
N SER A 126 -9.23 8.66 -5.04
CA SER A 126 -9.23 9.30 -3.73
C SER A 126 -7.97 10.10 -3.39
N TYR A 127 -6.79 9.65 -3.84
CA TYR A 127 -5.54 10.32 -3.51
C TYR A 127 -5.40 11.67 -4.21
N GLY A 128 -5.67 11.71 -5.52
CA GLY A 128 -5.67 12.98 -6.26
C GLY A 128 -6.65 13.99 -5.67
N ASP A 129 -7.81 13.51 -5.22
CA ASP A 129 -8.80 14.34 -4.55
C ASP A 129 -8.33 14.90 -3.20
N ALA A 130 -7.83 14.02 -2.33
CA ALA A 130 -7.28 14.41 -1.05
C ALA A 130 -6.11 15.38 -1.18
N HIS A 131 -5.23 15.21 -2.18
CA HIS A 131 -4.10 16.10 -2.41
C HIS A 131 -4.53 17.49 -2.86
N ARG A 132 -5.55 17.60 -3.72
CA ARG A 132 -6.10 18.91 -4.13
C ARG A 132 -6.63 19.69 -2.94
N TYR A 133 -7.30 19.01 -1.99
CA TYR A 133 -7.77 19.63 -0.76
C TYR A 133 -6.61 19.99 0.19
N ARG A 134 -5.73 19.03 0.49
CA ARG A 134 -4.65 19.16 1.48
C ARG A 134 -3.57 20.16 1.06
N LEU A 135 -3.18 20.18 -0.21
CA LEU A 135 -2.01 20.89 -0.73
C LEU A 135 -2.36 21.94 -1.79
N GLY A 136 -3.62 22.02 -2.22
CA GLY A 136 -4.07 22.88 -3.31
C GLY A 136 -3.93 22.23 -4.69
N VAL A 137 -4.67 22.77 -5.67
CA VAL A 137 -4.74 22.20 -7.04
C VAL A 137 -3.38 22.17 -7.76
N ASN A 138 -2.49 23.11 -7.44
CA ASN A 138 -1.16 23.21 -8.04
C ASN A 138 -0.06 22.52 -7.21
N HIS A 139 -0.41 21.56 -6.34
CA HIS A 139 0.58 20.88 -5.47
C HIS A 139 1.70 20.14 -6.21
N HIS A 140 1.49 19.81 -7.49
CA HIS A 140 2.51 19.24 -8.38
C HIS A 140 3.68 20.21 -8.66
N GLN A 141 3.51 21.51 -8.35
CA GLN A 141 4.57 22.53 -8.45
C GLN A 141 5.46 22.58 -7.20
N ILE A 142 5.06 21.93 -6.10
CA ILE A 142 5.92 21.79 -4.91
C ILE A 142 7.13 20.92 -5.32
N PRO A 143 8.39 21.33 -5.04
CA PRO A 143 9.57 20.67 -5.61
C PRO A 143 9.64 19.15 -5.44
N VAL A 144 9.23 18.61 -4.28
CA VAL A 144 9.25 17.15 -4.05
C VAL A 144 8.26 16.37 -4.92
N ASN A 145 7.19 17.03 -5.39
CA ASN A 145 6.17 16.44 -6.25
C ASN A 145 6.43 16.71 -7.74
N GLY A 146 7.42 17.54 -8.07
CA GLY A 146 7.73 17.94 -9.43
C GLY A 146 8.33 16.78 -10.24
N ALA A 147 7.82 16.58 -11.46
CA ALA A 147 8.39 15.60 -12.38
C ALA A 147 9.82 16.01 -12.79
N LYS A 148 10.73 15.04 -12.84
CA LYS A 148 12.13 15.23 -13.29
C LYS A 148 12.34 14.92 -14.78
N CYS A 149 11.27 14.66 -15.52
CA CYS A 149 11.26 14.46 -16.97
C CYS A 149 10.57 15.64 -17.66
N PRO A 150 10.76 15.83 -18.98
CA PRO A 150 9.96 16.77 -19.74
C PRO A 150 8.47 16.47 -19.53
N PHE A 151 7.72 17.46 -19.07
CA PHE A 151 6.28 17.36 -18.92
C PHE A 151 5.62 18.60 -19.51
N HIS A 152 4.53 18.38 -20.21
CA HIS A 152 3.67 19.44 -20.72
C HIS A 152 2.25 19.13 -20.25
N ASN A 153 1.81 19.85 -19.21
CA ASN A 153 0.45 19.68 -18.71
C ASN A 153 -0.51 20.68 -19.40
N TYR A 154 -1.75 20.24 -19.56
CA TYR A 154 -2.83 21.05 -20.12
C TYR A 154 -3.38 22.06 -19.10
N HIS A 155 -3.23 21.77 -17.80
CA HIS A 155 -3.86 22.52 -16.71
C HIS A 155 -3.42 23.99 -16.63
N ARG A 156 -4.39 24.88 -16.33
CA ARG A 156 -4.22 26.33 -16.20
C ARG A 156 -4.72 26.86 -14.85
N ASP A 157 -4.24 28.03 -14.47
CA ASP A 157 -4.72 28.85 -13.37
C ASP A 157 -4.66 28.12 -12.01
N GLY A 158 -5.68 28.30 -11.16
CA GLY A 158 -5.73 27.73 -9.82
C GLY A 158 -4.89 28.51 -8.80
N ALA A 159 -5.14 28.24 -7.51
CA ALA A 159 -4.42 28.90 -6.42
C ALA A 159 -2.91 28.58 -6.47
N MET A 160 -2.09 29.57 -6.10
CA MET A 160 -0.63 29.45 -6.01
C MET A 160 0.05 28.99 -7.31
N ARG A 161 -0.41 29.48 -8.46
CA ARG A 161 0.22 29.20 -9.75
C ARG A 161 1.52 30.00 -9.90
N VAL A 162 2.67 29.32 -9.89
CA VAL A 162 4.01 29.97 -9.84
C VAL A 162 4.97 29.53 -10.95
N ASP A 163 4.52 28.69 -11.87
CA ASP A 163 5.30 28.10 -12.99
C ASP A 163 5.20 28.89 -14.31
N GLY A 164 4.63 30.10 -14.30
CA GLY A 164 4.36 30.90 -15.51
C GLY A 164 3.11 30.49 -16.29
N ASN A 165 2.33 29.52 -15.82
CA ASN A 165 1.01 29.14 -16.34
C ASN A 165 0.99 28.78 -17.84
N SER A 166 2.10 28.23 -18.36
CA SER A 166 2.31 27.94 -19.79
C SER A 166 2.19 29.15 -20.74
N GLY A 167 2.31 30.38 -20.22
CA GLY A 167 2.32 31.60 -21.02
C GLY A 167 1.00 31.88 -21.78
N ASN A 168 1.11 32.62 -22.89
CA ASN A 168 -0.03 33.09 -23.70
C ASN A 168 -0.33 32.20 -24.92
N GLY A 169 0.01 30.90 -24.86
CA GLY A 169 -0.26 29.95 -25.94
C GLY A 169 -1.72 29.51 -25.99
N ALA A 170 -2.09 28.70 -27.00
CA ALA A 170 -3.39 28.05 -27.04
C ALA A 170 -3.61 27.20 -25.78
N THR A 171 -4.84 27.16 -25.29
CA THR A 171 -5.25 26.46 -24.05
C THR A 171 -6.29 25.37 -24.33
N TYR A 172 -6.43 24.97 -25.60
CA TYR A 172 -7.44 24.03 -26.08
C TYR A 172 -6.87 23.03 -27.08
N GLU A 173 -7.57 21.91 -27.25
CA GLU A 173 -7.31 20.87 -28.25
C GLU A 173 -8.68 20.40 -28.81
N PRO A 174 -8.82 20.15 -30.12
CA PRO A 174 -7.81 20.28 -31.18
C PRO A 174 -7.50 21.74 -31.54
N ASN A 175 -6.25 22.01 -31.92
CA ASN A 175 -5.77 23.35 -32.30
C ASN A 175 -4.82 23.31 -33.51
N SER A 176 -4.73 24.43 -34.24
CA SER A 176 -3.87 24.55 -35.43
C SER A 176 -2.39 24.85 -35.13
N PHE A 177 -1.99 24.83 -33.85
CA PHE A 177 -0.63 25.17 -33.40
C PHE A 177 0.21 23.94 -33.05
N GLY A 178 -0.36 22.74 -33.12
CA GLY A 178 0.33 21.49 -32.79
C GLY A 178 0.62 21.33 -31.29
N LEU A 179 -0.12 22.02 -30.43
CA LEU A 179 0.03 21.91 -28.97
C LEU A 179 -0.89 20.80 -28.42
N TYR A 180 -0.48 20.18 -27.30
CA TYR A 180 -1.24 19.17 -26.55
C TYR A 180 -1.64 17.91 -27.34
N GLN A 181 -0.81 17.51 -28.30
CA GLN A 181 -1.05 16.28 -29.05
C GLN A 181 -0.99 15.05 -28.15
N GLU A 182 -1.96 14.15 -28.32
CA GLU A 182 -1.95 12.85 -27.67
C GLU A 182 -0.78 11.98 -28.18
N GLN A 183 -0.42 10.96 -27.40
CA GLN A 183 0.69 10.05 -27.71
C GLN A 183 0.15 8.61 -27.78
N PRO A 184 -0.45 8.21 -28.91
CA PRO A 184 -1.15 6.92 -29.04
C PRO A 184 -0.22 5.70 -28.91
N ASP A 185 1.09 5.89 -29.12
CA ASP A 185 2.11 4.83 -28.97
C ASP A 185 2.20 4.26 -27.54
N PHE A 186 1.63 4.96 -26.54
CA PHE A 186 1.57 4.52 -25.14
C PHE A 186 0.21 3.95 -24.73
N SER A 187 -0.68 3.66 -25.69
CA SER A 187 -1.99 3.09 -25.41
C SER A 187 -1.88 1.69 -24.76
N GLU A 188 -2.65 1.47 -23.69
CA GLU A 188 -2.78 0.14 -23.09
C GLU A 188 -3.61 -0.80 -23.99
N PRO A 189 -3.34 -2.11 -23.99
CA PRO A 189 -4.23 -3.07 -24.62
C PRO A 189 -5.61 -3.05 -23.95
N PRO A 190 -6.69 -3.33 -24.71
CA PRO A 190 -8.03 -3.39 -24.12
C PRO A 190 -8.15 -4.55 -23.12
N LEU A 191 -8.86 -4.31 -22.01
CA LEU A 191 -9.22 -5.34 -21.04
C LEU A 191 -10.59 -5.95 -21.40
N SER A 192 -10.69 -7.27 -21.45
CA SER A 192 -11.96 -7.97 -21.61
C SER A 192 -12.84 -7.81 -20.36
N ILE A 193 -14.13 -7.54 -20.56
CA ILE A 193 -15.12 -7.35 -19.47
C ILE A 193 -16.32 -8.25 -19.76
N GLU A 194 -16.79 -8.94 -18.72
CA GLU A 194 -17.95 -9.83 -18.76
C GLU A 194 -18.92 -9.53 -17.61
N GLY A 195 -20.21 -9.82 -17.82
CA GLY A 195 -21.26 -9.57 -16.83
C GLY A 195 -21.96 -8.21 -16.97
N ALA A 196 -23.01 -8.02 -16.18
CA ALA A 196 -23.74 -6.76 -16.11
C ALA A 196 -23.06 -5.76 -15.16
N ALA A 197 -23.29 -4.48 -15.37
CA ALA A 197 -22.95 -3.46 -14.39
C ALA A 197 -23.91 -3.55 -13.19
N ASP A 198 -23.40 -3.95 -12.02
CA ASP A 198 -24.17 -4.10 -10.79
C ASP A 198 -23.26 -3.99 -9.55
N HIS A 199 -23.83 -3.93 -8.36
CA HIS A 199 -23.15 -4.00 -7.07
C HIS A 199 -22.89 -5.46 -6.67
N TRP A 200 -21.99 -6.12 -7.38
CA TRP A 200 -21.64 -7.52 -7.15
C TRP A 200 -21.14 -7.78 -5.72
N ASN A 201 -21.80 -8.73 -5.05
CA ASN A 201 -21.50 -9.10 -3.66
C ASN A 201 -20.17 -9.87 -3.59
N HIS A 202 -19.16 -9.28 -2.96
CA HIS A 202 -17.85 -9.92 -2.83
C HIS A 202 -17.86 -11.19 -1.96
N ARG A 203 -18.93 -11.41 -1.18
CA ARG A 203 -19.07 -12.57 -0.28
C ARG A 203 -19.41 -13.87 -1.00
N GLU A 204 -19.51 -13.85 -2.33
CA GLU A 204 -19.54 -15.07 -3.15
C GLU A 204 -18.21 -15.84 -3.04
N ASP A 205 -17.09 -15.13 -2.83
CA ASP A 205 -15.86 -15.73 -2.31
C ASP A 205 -15.99 -15.82 -0.79
N ASP A 206 -16.16 -17.05 -0.28
CA ASP A 206 -16.35 -17.35 1.13
C ASP A 206 -15.08 -17.87 1.83
N ASP A 207 -13.94 -17.86 1.14
CA ASP A 207 -12.66 -18.27 1.69
C ASP A 207 -12.00 -17.12 2.49
N TYR A 208 -12.50 -16.95 3.70
CA TYR A 208 -11.98 -15.96 4.67
C TYR A 208 -10.85 -16.52 5.55
N TYR A 209 -10.63 -17.84 5.54
CA TYR A 209 -9.94 -18.52 6.64
C TYR A 209 -8.72 -19.33 6.19
N SER A 210 -8.59 -19.70 4.91
CA SER A 210 -7.48 -20.56 4.46
C SER A 210 -6.12 -19.88 4.60
N GLN A 211 -5.97 -18.62 4.15
CA GLN A 211 -4.69 -17.92 4.20
C GLN A 211 -4.30 -17.49 5.62
N PRO A 212 -5.22 -16.99 6.47
CA PRO A 212 -4.93 -16.80 7.89
C PRO A 212 -4.51 -18.10 8.58
N ARG A 213 -5.09 -19.26 8.20
CA ARG A 213 -4.71 -20.57 8.72
C ARG A 213 -3.29 -20.94 8.30
N ALA A 214 -2.97 -20.77 7.02
CA ALA A 214 -1.63 -21.03 6.50
C ALA A 214 -0.58 -20.17 7.21
N LEU A 215 -0.87 -18.89 7.47
CA LEU A 215 0.01 -18.04 8.28
C LEU A 215 0.14 -18.54 9.72
N PHE A 216 -0.96 -18.90 10.36
CA PHE A 216 -0.96 -19.42 11.73
C PHE A 216 -0.10 -20.68 11.85
N GLU A 217 -0.19 -21.60 10.89
CA GLU A 217 0.56 -22.86 10.88
C GLU A 217 2.08 -22.67 10.64
N LEU A 218 2.51 -21.51 10.14
CA LEU A 218 3.93 -21.16 9.99
C LEU A 218 4.57 -20.64 11.27
N LEU A 219 3.77 -20.15 12.23
CA LEU A 219 4.28 -19.56 13.45
C LEU A 219 4.73 -20.63 14.45
N SER A 220 5.80 -20.35 15.17
CA SER A 220 6.26 -21.15 16.31
C SER A 220 5.31 -21.03 17.50
N ALA A 221 5.41 -21.98 18.44
CA ALA A 221 4.60 -21.95 19.67
C ALA A 221 4.82 -20.68 20.51
N GLU A 222 6.04 -20.13 20.52
CA GLU A 222 6.34 -18.87 21.19
C GLU A 222 5.67 -17.68 20.49
N GLU A 223 5.68 -17.66 19.16
CA GLU A 223 4.97 -16.64 18.36
C GLU A 223 3.47 -16.71 18.56
N HIS A 224 2.88 -17.91 18.61
CA HIS A 224 1.48 -18.11 18.97
C HIS A 224 1.17 -17.51 20.32
N GLN A 225 1.97 -17.81 21.35
CA GLN A 225 1.72 -17.30 22.68
C GLN A 225 1.79 -15.76 22.73
N ARG A 226 2.76 -15.15 22.04
CA ARG A 226 2.84 -13.68 21.92
C ARG A 226 1.60 -13.13 21.21
N MET A 227 1.20 -13.74 20.10
CA MET A 227 0.02 -13.33 19.32
C MET A 227 -1.26 -13.41 20.17
N PHE A 228 -1.50 -14.50 20.89
CA PHE A 228 -2.68 -14.67 21.74
C PHE A 228 -2.73 -13.63 22.85
N THR A 229 -1.62 -13.44 23.57
CA THR A 229 -1.53 -12.44 24.63
C THR A 229 -1.79 -11.03 24.09
N ARG A 230 -1.20 -10.70 22.92
CA ARG A 230 -1.37 -9.38 22.28
C ARG A 230 -2.82 -9.12 21.89
N ILE A 231 -3.47 -10.09 21.25
CA ILE A 231 -4.87 -10.00 20.82
C ILE A 231 -5.79 -9.90 22.04
N ALA A 232 -5.57 -10.72 23.06
CA ALA A 232 -6.37 -10.69 24.28
C ALA A 232 -6.23 -9.36 25.03
N GLY A 233 -5.03 -8.76 25.06
CA GLY A 233 -4.80 -7.45 25.66
C GLY A 233 -5.74 -6.37 25.11
N GLU A 234 -5.90 -6.30 23.79
CA GLU A 234 -6.84 -5.34 23.16
C GLU A 234 -8.29 -5.77 23.33
N LEU A 235 -8.61 -7.03 23.04
CA LEU A 235 -9.98 -7.52 23.07
C LEU A 235 -10.57 -7.51 24.47
N SER A 236 -9.75 -7.55 25.52
CA SER A 236 -10.22 -7.47 26.92
C SER A 236 -11.01 -6.19 27.20
N GLN A 237 -10.78 -5.11 26.44
CA GLN A 237 -11.40 -3.80 26.60
C GLN A 237 -12.77 -3.69 25.90
N VAL A 238 -13.13 -4.65 25.05
CA VAL A 238 -14.39 -4.63 24.29
C VAL A 238 -15.47 -5.49 24.96
N PRO A 239 -16.77 -5.25 24.73
CA PRO A 239 -17.85 -6.08 25.28
C PRO A 239 -17.70 -7.58 24.96
N GLU A 240 -18.01 -8.44 25.94
CA GLU A 240 -17.83 -9.90 25.84
C GLU A 240 -18.49 -10.52 24.60
N ALA A 241 -19.68 -10.05 24.21
CA ALA A 241 -20.37 -10.54 23.02
C ALA A 241 -19.55 -10.35 21.72
N ILE A 242 -18.74 -9.29 21.64
CA ILE A 242 -17.82 -9.05 20.53
C ILE A 242 -16.58 -9.95 20.66
N GLN A 243 -16.05 -10.12 21.87
CA GLN A 243 -14.94 -11.03 22.14
C GLN A 243 -15.29 -12.46 21.69
N ARG A 244 -16.45 -12.99 22.09
CA ARG A 244 -16.91 -14.33 21.72
C ARG A 244 -17.06 -14.50 20.21
N ARG A 245 -17.66 -13.51 19.53
CA ARG A 245 -17.76 -13.52 18.07
C ARG A 245 -16.39 -13.56 17.39
N GLN A 246 -15.43 -12.78 17.88
CA GLN A 246 -14.08 -12.76 17.33
C GLN A 246 -13.34 -14.08 17.58
N VAL A 247 -13.49 -14.65 18.78
CA VAL A 247 -12.98 -16.00 19.10
C VAL A 247 -13.57 -17.05 18.15
N GLU A 248 -14.88 -17.02 17.88
CA GLU A 248 -15.50 -17.92 16.91
C GLU A 248 -14.90 -17.78 15.49
N LEU A 249 -14.59 -16.56 15.06
CA LEU A 249 -13.89 -16.32 13.79
C LEU A 249 -12.49 -16.91 13.80
N PHE A 250 -11.73 -16.75 14.89
CA PHE A 250 -10.40 -17.37 15.02
C PHE A 250 -10.49 -18.90 15.07
N THR A 251 -11.52 -19.48 15.70
CA THR A 251 -11.76 -20.93 15.67
C THR A 251 -11.97 -21.45 14.25
N ARG A 252 -12.65 -20.67 13.38
CA ARG A 252 -12.80 -21.00 11.95
C ARG A 252 -11.47 -20.94 11.19
N VAL A 253 -10.56 -20.05 11.59
CA VAL A 253 -9.18 -20.03 11.11
C VAL A 253 -8.40 -21.25 11.57
N HIS A 254 -8.40 -21.57 12.86
CA HIS A 254 -7.79 -22.78 13.42
C HIS A 254 -8.33 -23.02 14.84
N PRO A 255 -8.68 -24.27 15.24
CA PRO A 255 -9.20 -24.54 16.59
C PRO A 255 -8.30 -24.01 17.71
N ASP A 256 -6.99 -24.24 17.60
CA ASP A 256 -6.01 -23.77 18.59
C ASP A 256 -5.85 -22.25 18.60
N TYR A 257 -6.14 -21.57 17.49
CA TYR A 257 -6.11 -20.10 17.46
C TYR A 257 -7.26 -19.57 18.32
N GLY A 258 -8.49 -20.01 18.05
CA GLY A 258 -9.65 -19.65 18.86
C GLY A 258 -9.46 -19.99 20.34
N ALA A 259 -9.01 -21.21 20.64
CA ALA A 259 -8.77 -21.66 22.01
C ALA A 259 -7.65 -20.87 22.71
N GLY A 260 -6.56 -20.56 22.01
CA GLY A 260 -5.45 -19.77 22.54
C GLY A 260 -5.87 -18.36 22.94
N VAL A 261 -6.62 -17.67 22.07
CA VAL A 261 -7.15 -16.33 22.36
C VAL A 261 -8.21 -16.37 23.46
N ALA A 262 -9.14 -17.34 23.43
CA ALA A 262 -10.17 -17.49 24.46
C ALA A 262 -9.57 -17.69 25.85
N LYS A 263 -8.56 -18.57 25.95
CA LYS A 263 -7.81 -18.81 27.19
C LYS A 263 -7.11 -17.54 27.67
N ALA A 264 -6.46 -16.80 26.78
CA ALA A 264 -5.79 -15.55 27.13
C ALA A 264 -6.77 -14.44 27.60
N LEU A 265 -8.01 -14.46 27.11
CA LEU A 265 -9.09 -13.58 27.58
C LEU A 265 -9.77 -14.05 28.87
N GLY A 266 -9.49 -15.27 29.35
CA GLY A 266 -10.22 -15.86 30.47
C GLY A 266 -11.66 -16.26 30.14
N LEU A 267 -11.96 -16.49 28.86
CA LEU A 267 -13.26 -16.97 28.41
C LEU A 267 -13.31 -18.50 28.50
N ASN A 268 -14.32 -19.01 29.19
CA ASN A 268 -14.70 -20.43 29.19
C ASN A 268 -15.58 -20.77 27.98
#